data_AF-A0A973TZ92-F1
#
_entry.id   AF-A0A973TZ92-F1
#
_cell.length_a   1.000
_cell.length_b   1.000
_cell.length_c   1.000
_cell.angle_alpha   90.00
_cell.angle_beta   90.00
_cell.angle_gamma   90.00
#
_symmetry.space_group_name_H-M   'P 1'
#
loop_
_entity.id
_entity.type
_entity.pdbx_description
1 polymer ?
#
loop_
_entity_poly.entity_id
_entity_poly.type
_entity_poly.pdbx_seq_one_letter_code
_entity_poly.pdbx_strand_id
1 'polypeptide(L)'
;MNTDLVSRTGLVPEQMIPQSSPVDALGATLDKVLVAVRPSNLADPLAGALRAEESLRDALRRTDAGSDGALAQAVACAEAACEHLRYCEWQEARLLLVAARGQLTRSHAGRT
;
A
#
# COMPACT_ATOMS: atom_id res chain seq x y z
N MET A 1 -21.21 46.24 29.51
CA MET A 1 -20.05 46.04 28.62
C MET A 1 -19.41 44.75 29.08
N ASN A 2 -19.78 43.62 28.44
CA ASN A 2 -19.42 42.27 28.86
C ASN A 2 -18.26 41.78 27.98
N THR A 3 -17.14 41.42 28.59
CA THR A 3 -16.06 40.66 27.94
C THR A 3 -15.53 39.63 28.93
N ASP A 4 -16.21 38.49 28.99
CA ASP A 4 -15.65 37.26 29.55
C ASP A 4 -15.17 36.38 28.40
N LEU A 5 -13.85 36.26 28.31
CA LEU A 5 -13.12 35.36 27.43
C LEU A 5 -13.36 33.91 27.87
N VAL A 6 -14.25 33.21 27.16
CA VAL A 6 -14.35 31.76 27.22
C VAL A 6 -13.21 31.15 26.41
N SER A 7 -12.11 30.84 27.07
CA SER A 7 -11.06 29.95 26.54
C SER A 7 -11.63 28.54 26.42
N ARG A 8 -12.16 28.21 25.24
CA ARG A 8 -12.44 26.84 24.82
C ARG A 8 -11.13 26.11 24.54
N THR A 9 -10.43 25.69 25.58
CA THR A 9 -9.42 24.64 25.46
C THR A 9 -10.17 23.30 25.51
N GLY A 10 -10.88 23.01 24.43
CA GLY A 10 -11.36 21.66 24.18
C GLY A 10 -10.14 20.79 23.91
N LEU A 11 -9.72 20.02 24.91
CA LEU A 11 -8.91 18.83 24.69
C LEU A 11 -9.72 17.92 23.75
N VAL A 12 -9.45 18.02 22.46
CA VAL A 12 -9.84 17.01 21.50
C VAL A 12 -9.10 15.74 21.98
N PRO A 13 -9.79 14.64 22.32
CA PRO A 13 -9.11 13.40 22.60
C PRO A 13 -8.23 13.09 21.39
N GLU A 14 -6.94 12.82 21.60
CA GLU A 14 -6.08 12.19 20.60
C GLU A 14 -6.84 10.98 20.08
N GLN A 15 -7.51 11.17 18.94
CA GLN A 15 -8.16 10.12 18.22
C GLN A 15 -7.03 9.21 17.81
N MET A 16 -6.90 8.12 18.55
CA MET A 16 -6.16 6.90 18.26
C MET A 16 -6.14 6.72 16.75
N ILE A 17 -5.09 7.23 16.09
CA ILE A 17 -4.84 6.96 14.68
C ILE A 17 -4.75 5.45 14.65
N PRO A 18 -5.67 4.74 13.98
CA PRO A 18 -5.55 3.30 13.89
C PRO A 18 -4.18 3.06 13.27
N GLN A 19 -3.26 2.46 14.04
CA GLN A 19 -1.99 2.05 13.46
C GLN A 19 -2.37 1.10 12.33
N SER A 20 -2.22 1.54 11.08
CA SER A 20 -2.70 0.73 9.96
C SER A 20 -1.97 -0.60 10.03
N SER A 21 -2.71 -1.71 10.01
CA SER A 21 -2.05 -3.00 10.09
C SER A 21 -1.04 -3.12 8.94
N PRO A 22 0.06 -3.88 9.08
CA PRO A 22 1.01 -4.05 7.99
C PRO A 22 0.35 -4.50 6.68
N VAL A 23 -0.74 -5.27 6.78
CA VAL A 23 -1.58 -5.70 5.64
C VAL A 23 -2.32 -4.53 5.00
N ASP A 24 -2.89 -3.62 5.79
CA ASP A 24 -3.53 -2.40 5.27
C ASP A 24 -2.49 -1.47 4.61
N ALA A 25 -1.30 -1.36 5.22
CA ALA A 25 -0.19 -0.60 4.69
C ALA A 25 0.31 -1.16 3.34
N LEU A 26 0.36 -2.50 3.21
CA LEU A 26 0.63 -3.16 1.93
C LEU A 26 -0.45 -2.86 0.90
N GLY A 27 -1.73 -2.93 1.29
CA GLY A 27 -2.85 -2.59 0.42
C GLY A 27 -2.76 -1.15 -0.12
N ALA A 28 -2.51 -0.19 0.76
CA ALA A 28 -2.34 1.21 0.37
C ALA A 28 -1.10 1.43 -0.51
N THR A 29 -0.03 0.68 -0.27
CA THR A 29 1.19 0.74 -1.09
C THR A 29 0.94 0.20 -2.50
N LEU A 30 0.25 -0.94 -2.62
CA LEU A 30 -0.13 -1.49 -3.92
C LEU A 30 -0.98 -0.50 -4.72
N ASP A 31 -1.96 0.15 -4.09
CA ASP A 31 -2.80 1.15 -4.77
C ASP A 31 -1.97 2.34 -5.28
N LYS A 32 -1.04 2.84 -4.46
CA LYS A 32 -0.12 3.92 -4.85
C LYS A 32 0.78 3.49 -6.02
N VAL A 33 1.38 2.31 -5.93
CA VAL A 33 2.27 1.78 -6.98
C VAL A 33 1.49 1.57 -8.27
N LEU A 34 0.29 0.98 -8.23
CA LEU A 34 -0.59 0.79 -9.39
C LEU A 34 -0.93 2.10 -10.12
N VAL A 35 -1.01 3.21 -9.40
CA VAL A 35 -1.19 4.55 -9.99
C VAL A 35 0.12 5.05 -10.58
N ALA A 36 1.24 4.90 -9.87
CA ALA A 36 2.55 5.38 -10.29
C ALA A 36 3.03 4.71 -11.59
N VAL A 37 2.77 3.42 -11.76
CA VAL A 37 3.23 2.63 -12.92
C VAL A 37 2.30 2.71 -14.13
N ARG A 38 1.29 3.59 -14.10
CA ARG A 38 0.43 3.81 -15.28
C ARG A 38 1.25 4.49 -16.38
N PRO A 39 1.14 4.05 -17.65
CA PRO A 39 1.90 4.65 -18.75
C PRO A 39 1.78 6.17 -18.85
N SER A 40 0.61 6.73 -18.55
CA SER A 40 0.36 8.19 -18.57
C SER A 40 1.11 8.98 -17.50
N ASN A 41 1.57 8.33 -16.44
CA ASN A 41 2.16 8.99 -15.26
C ASN A 41 3.70 8.90 -15.25
N LEU A 42 4.30 8.22 -16.23
CA LEU A 42 5.73 7.99 -16.31
C LEU A 42 6.41 9.13 -17.09
N ALA A 43 6.74 10.23 -16.38
CA ALA A 43 7.60 11.28 -16.94
C ALA A 43 9.05 10.79 -17.10
N ASP A 44 9.53 9.99 -16.14
CA ASP A 44 10.79 9.24 -16.18
C ASP A 44 10.47 7.78 -15.78
N PRO A 45 10.41 6.86 -16.75
CA PRO A 45 10.10 5.46 -16.48
C PRO A 45 11.06 4.82 -15.49
N LEU A 46 12.38 5.00 -15.64
CA LEU A 46 13.36 4.31 -14.81
C LEU A 46 13.29 4.79 -13.35
N ALA A 47 13.25 6.10 -13.12
CA ALA A 47 13.10 6.65 -11.78
C ALA A 47 11.73 6.33 -11.16
N GLY A 48 10.69 6.15 -11.99
CA GLY A 48 9.39 5.64 -11.56
C GLY A 48 9.45 4.20 -11.07
N ALA A 49 10.17 3.34 -11.79
CA ALA A 49 10.31 1.90 -11.49
C ALA A 49 11.02 1.70 -10.16
N LEU A 50 12.16 2.36 -9.99
CA LEU A 50 12.97 2.25 -8.78
C LEU A 50 12.21 2.70 -7.54
N ARG A 51 11.49 3.83 -7.61
CA ARG A 51 10.67 4.32 -6.49
C ARG A 51 9.49 3.40 -6.18
N ALA A 52 8.85 2.86 -7.22
CA ALA A 52 7.77 1.90 -7.05
C ALA A 52 8.27 0.60 -6.40
N GLU A 53 9.40 0.06 -6.88
CA GLU A 53 10.05 -1.13 -6.35
C GLU A 53 10.46 -0.94 -4.89
N GLU A 54 11.14 0.16 -4.56
CA GLU A 54 11.58 0.48 -3.20
C GLU A 54 10.39 0.57 -2.23
N SER A 55 9.36 1.34 -2.59
CA SER A 55 8.16 1.48 -1.78
C SER A 55 7.47 0.14 -1.55
N LEU A 56 7.41 -0.72 -2.57
CA LEU A 56 6.76 -2.02 -2.48
C LEU A 56 7.57 -2.98 -1.60
N ARG A 57 8.89 -3.06 -1.78
CA ARG A 57 9.77 -3.86 -0.91
C ARG A 57 9.69 -3.44 0.56
N ASP A 58 9.59 -2.14 0.84
CA ASP A 58 9.41 -1.64 2.21
C ASP A 58 8.11 -2.09 2.86
N ALA A 59 7.02 -2.16 2.10
CA ALA A 59 5.76 -2.69 2.61
C ALA A 59 5.83 -4.21 2.82
N LEU A 60 6.43 -4.94 1.87
CA LEU A 60 6.58 -6.39 1.94
C LEU A 60 7.41 -6.84 3.14
N ARG A 61 8.54 -6.17 3.41
CA ARG A 61 9.40 -6.46 4.58
C ARG A 61 8.67 -6.40 5.93
N ARG A 62 7.57 -5.65 6.01
CA ARG A 62 6.77 -5.47 7.23
C ARG A 62 5.55 -6.38 7.28
N THR A 63 5.24 -7.08 6.20
CA THR A 63 4.04 -7.90 6.08
C THR A 63 4.39 -9.35 6.38
N ASP A 64 3.86 -9.88 7.48
CA ASP A 64 3.88 -11.31 7.75
C ASP A 64 2.55 -11.92 7.29
N ALA A 65 2.63 -12.92 6.42
CA ALA A 65 1.45 -13.62 5.89
C ALA A 65 0.88 -14.67 6.86
N GLY A 66 1.70 -15.16 7.81
CA GLY A 66 1.29 -16.22 8.72
C GLY A 66 0.67 -17.43 8.01
N SER A 67 -0.51 -17.85 8.47
CA SER A 67 -1.29 -18.96 7.88
C SER A 67 -2.36 -18.51 6.87
N ASP A 68 -2.46 -17.21 6.57
CA ASP A 68 -3.43 -16.70 5.60
C ASP A 68 -2.92 -16.95 4.17
N GLY A 69 -3.46 -17.99 3.53
CA GLY A 69 -3.07 -18.39 2.18
C GLY A 69 -3.35 -17.34 1.11
N ALA A 70 -4.40 -16.53 1.26
CA ALA A 70 -4.69 -15.45 0.33
C ALA A 70 -3.67 -14.31 0.50
N LEU A 71 -3.32 -13.97 1.74
CA LEU A 71 -2.27 -12.99 2.02
C LEU A 71 -0.90 -13.47 1.51
N ALA A 72 -0.57 -14.75 1.69
CA ALA A 72 0.66 -15.33 1.14
C ALA A 72 0.73 -15.22 -0.39
N GLN A 73 -0.39 -15.48 -1.09
CA GLN A 73 -0.47 -15.28 -2.54
C GLN A 73 -0.35 -13.80 -2.92
N ALA A 74 -0.92 -12.89 -2.13
CA ALA A 74 -0.77 -11.45 -2.36
C ALA A 74 0.69 -11.00 -2.26
N VAL A 75 1.40 -11.45 -1.22
CA VAL A 75 2.82 -11.18 -1.01
C VAL A 75 3.64 -11.73 -2.18
N ALA A 76 3.44 -13.00 -2.57
CA ALA A 76 4.18 -13.60 -3.68
C ALA A 76 3.97 -12.86 -5.02
N CYS A 77 2.73 -12.45 -5.32
CA CYS A 77 2.46 -11.63 -6.52
C CYS A 77 3.16 -10.26 -6.45
N ALA A 78 3.16 -9.62 -5.28
CA ALA A 78 3.81 -8.33 -5.09
C ALA A 78 5.35 -8.43 -5.16
N GLU A 79 5.94 -9.49 -4.63
CA GLU A 79 7.38 -9.79 -4.78
C GLU A 79 7.76 -10.02 -6.24
N ALA A 80 6.97 -10.81 -6.98
CA ALA A 80 7.19 -11.00 -8.41
C ALA A 80 7.07 -9.66 -9.17
N ALA A 81 6.12 -8.80 -8.80
CA ALA A 81 6.00 -7.47 -9.39
C ALA A 81 7.25 -6.61 -9.14
N CYS A 82 7.90 -6.69 -7.98
CA CYS A 82 9.16 -5.99 -7.71
C CYS A 82 10.25 -6.39 -8.72
N GLU A 83 10.37 -7.67 -9.07
CA GLU A 83 11.34 -8.13 -10.07
C GLU A 83 11.04 -7.54 -11.45
N HIS A 84 9.78 -7.55 -11.89
CA HIS A 84 9.40 -6.94 -13.17
C HIS A 84 9.61 -5.41 -13.19
N LEU A 85 9.39 -4.71 -12.07
CA LEU A 85 9.70 -3.27 -11.96
C LEU A 85 11.18 -2.99 -12.16
N ARG A 86 12.05 -3.83 -11.59
CA ARG A 86 13.52 -3.72 -11.72
C ARG A 86 13.98 -3.78 -13.17
N TYR A 87 13.27 -4.52 -14.01
CA TYR A 87 13.54 -4.66 -15.45
C TYR A 87 12.67 -3.75 -16.34
N CYS A 88 11.90 -2.84 -15.75
CA CYS A 88 10.95 -1.96 -16.47
C CYS A 88 9.91 -2.74 -17.30
N GLU A 89 9.55 -3.95 -16.88
CA GLU A 89 8.52 -4.80 -17.47
C GLU A 89 7.14 -4.38 -16.94
N TRP A 90 6.69 -3.19 -17.37
CA TRP A 90 5.56 -2.47 -16.79
C TRP A 90 4.24 -3.23 -16.87
N GLN A 91 4.02 -3.97 -17.95
CA GLN A 91 2.76 -4.65 -18.17
C GLN A 91 2.62 -5.84 -17.23
N GLU A 92 3.69 -6.63 -17.10
CA GLU A 92 3.83 -7.78 -16.22
C GLU A 92 3.73 -7.34 -14.76
N ALA A 93 4.48 -6.31 -14.37
CA ALA A 93 4.42 -5.73 -13.04
C ALA A 93 2.98 -5.31 -12.69
N ARG A 94 2.28 -4.63 -13.60
CA ARG A 94 0.88 -4.19 -13.37
C ARG A 94 -0.08 -5.37 -13.21
N LEU A 95 0.06 -6.41 -14.03
CA LEU A 95 -0.78 -7.60 -13.95
C LEU A 95 -0.63 -8.26 -12.56
N LEU A 96 0.60 -8.40 -12.09
CA LEU A 96 0.90 -8.99 -10.79
C LEU A 96 0.43 -8.11 -9.62
N LEU A 97 0.57 -6.79 -9.72
CA LEU A 97 0.04 -5.85 -8.72
C LEU A 97 -1.49 -5.92 -8.60
N VAL A 98 -2.20 -6.05 -9.73
CA VAL A 98 -3.65 -6.26 -9.74
C VAL A 98 -4.02 -7.60 -9.10
N ALA A 99 -3.29 -8.67 -9.42
CA ALA A 99 -3.48 -9.97 -8.81
C ALA A 99 -3.25 -9.93 -7.29
N ALA A 100 -2.17 -9.28 -6.84
CA ALA A 100 -1.88 -9.06 -5.43
C ALA A 100 -3.02 -8.33 -4.72
N ARG A 101 -3.58 -7.29 -5.34
CA ARG A 101 -4.71 -6.54 -4.77
C ARG A 101 -5.96 -7.40 -4.64
N GLY A 102 -6.28 -8.20 -5.65
CA GLY A 102 -7.40 -9.14 -5.60
C GLY A 102 -7.24 -10.20 -4.49
N GLN A 103 -6.02 -10.68 -4.26
CA GLN A 103 -5.72 -11.60 -3.17
C GLN A 103 -5.84 -10.94 -1.79
N LEU A 104 -5.39 -9.69 -1.65
CA LEU A 104 -5.63 -8.95 -0.41
C LEU A 104 -7.13 -8.82 -0.13
N THR A 105 -7.96 -8.45 -1.11
CA THR A 105 -9.41 -8.37 -0.90
C THR A 105 -9.99 -9.70 -0.41
N ARG A 106 -9.51 -10.85 -0.94
CA ARG A 106 -9.91 -12.18 -0.45
C ARG A 106 -9.46 -12.45 0.99
N SER A 107 -8.23 -12.11 1.35
CA SER A 107 -7.72 -12.20 2.73
C SER A 107 -8.56 -11.36 3.70
N HIS A 108 -9.00 -10.16 3.31
CA HIS A 108 -9.90 -9.35 4.15
C HIS A 108 -11.29 -10.00 4.30
N ALA A 109 -11.86 -10.52 3.21
CA ALA A 109 -13.18 -11.16 3.24
C ALA A 109 -13.20 -12.48 4.03
N GLY A 110 -12.08 -13.19 4.11
CA GLY A 110 -11.96 -14.40 4.94
C GLY A 110 -11.81 -14.12 6.44
N ARG A 111 -11.60 -12.86 6.84
CA ARG A 111 -11.44 -12.43 8.24
C ARG A 111 -12.72 -11.82 8.84
N THR A 112 -13.73 -11.54 8.02
CA THR A 112 -15.06 -11.03 8.41
C THR A 112 -16.06 -12.17 8.53
#